data_AF-A0AAD7JCJ6-F1
#
_entry.id   AF-A0AAD7JCJ6-F1
#
_cell.length_a   1.000
_cell.length_b   1.000
_cell.length_c   1.000
_cell.angle_alpha   90.00
_cell.angle_beta   90.00
_cell.angle_gamma   90.00
#
_symmetry.space_group_name_H-M   'P 1'
#
loop_
_entity.id
_entity.type
_entity.pdbx_description
1 polymer ?
#
loop_
_entity_poly.entity_id
_entity_poly.type
_entity_poly.pdbx_seq_one_letter_code
_entity_poly.pdbx_strand_id
1 'polypeptide(L)'
;AASLIQYIIYGVMVHVGPQFLKEDLHTSVLSGRAWLNELLVGHPDRIYIAMGMRRHVFLALVFQIRLLGYMEAQQARIELDESLAIFLY
;
A
#
# COMPACT_ATOMS: atom_id res chain seq x y z
N ALA A 1 -2.12 7.17 -40.44
CA ALA A 1 -3.35 7.03 -39.64
C ALA A 1 -3.31 5.80 -38.72
N ALA A 2 -3.01 4.60 -39.23
CA ALA A 2 -2.99 3.36 -38.44
C ALA A 2 -2.01 3.37 -37.24
N SER A 3 -0.85 4.01 -37.37
CA SER A 3 0.14 4.13 -36.30
C SER A 3 -0.34 5.00 -35.13
N LEU A 4 -1.03 6.10 -35.41
CA LEU A 4 -1.58 6.98 -34.38
C LEU A 4 -2.69 6.29 -33.58
N ILE A 5 -3.55 5.53 -34.27
CA ILE A 5 -4.61 4.74 -33.65
C ILE A 5 -4.01 3.68 -32.72
N GLN A 6 -2.94 3.01 -33.14
CA GLN A 6 -2.18 2.06 -32.31
C GLN A 6 -1.63 2.71 -31.02
N TYR A 7 -1.01 3.88 -31.13
CA TYR A 7 -0.50 4.62 -29.96
C TYR A 7 -1.61 5.02 -28.99
N ILE A 8 -2.75 5.49 -29.51
CA ILE A 8 -3.91 5.86 -28.68
C ILE A 8 -4.46 4.64 -27.95
N ILE A 9 -4.63 3.51 -28.65
CA ILE A 9 -5.12 2.26 -28.06
C ILE A 9 -4.16 1.79 -26.95
N TYR A 10 -2.85 1.85 -27.18
CA TYR A 10 -1.87 1.45 -26.19
C TYR A 10 -1.90 2.37 -24.95
N GLY A 11 -2.01 3.69 -25.16
CA GLY A 11 -2.15 4.66 -24.06
C GLY A 11 -3.42 4.43 -23.22
N VAL A 12 -4.55 4.16 -23.88
CA VAL A 12 -5.82 3.85 -23.21
C VAL A 12 -5.72 2.53 -22.44
N MET A 13 -5.13 1.48 -23.02
CA MET A 13 -4.95 0.18 -22.34
C MET A 13 -4.09 0.31 -21.08
N VAL A 14 -3.05 1.13 -21.09
CA VAL A 14 -2.19 1.34 -19.90
C VAL A 14 -2.93 2.10 -18.79
N HIS A 15 -3.77 3.07 -19.13
CA HIS A 15 -4.48 3.88 -18.12
C HIS A 15 -5.80 3.26 -17.63
N VAL A 16 -6.52 2.57 -18.51
CA VAL A 16 -7.84 2.00 -18.22
C VAL A 16 -7.74 0.50 -17.90
N GLY A 17 -6.73 -0.21 -18.39
CA GLY A 17 -6.49 -1.63 -18.06
C GLY A 17 -6.52 -1.94 -16.56
N PRO A 18 -5.85 -1.15 -15.69
CA PRO A 18 -5.92 -1.31 -14.24
C PRO A 18 -7.33 -1.11 -13.66
N GLN A 19 -8.22 -0.37 -14.34
CA GLN A 19 -9.60 -0.16 -13.90
C GLN A 19 -10.52 -1.36 -14.21
N PHE A 20 -10.16 -2.17 -15.21
CA PHE A 20 -10.87 -3.41 -15.53
C PHE A 20 -10.41 -4.59 -14.67
N LEU A 21 -9.18 -4.54 -14.15
CA LEU A 21 -8.64 -5.43 -13.12
C LEU A 21 -8.83 -4.79 -11.73
N LYS A 22 -10.07 -4.40 -11.40
CA LYS A 22 -10.42 -4.00 -10.04
C LYS A 22 -10.29 -5.22 -9.14
N GLU A 23 -9.15 -5.34 -8.49
CA GLU A 23 -8.99 -6.26 -7.37
C GLU A 23 -9.73 -5.69 -6.16
N ASP A 24 -10.48 -6.54 -5.46
CA ASP A 24 -11.19 -6.15 -4.24
C ASP A 24 -10.20 -5.58 -3.21
N LEU A 25 -10.44 -4.31 -2.83
CA LEU A 25 -9.60 -3.56 -1.89
C LEU A 25 -9.56 -4.20 -0.50
N HIS A 26 -10.58 -5.01 -0.17
CA HIS A 26 -10.76 -5.67 1.12
C HIS A 26 -10.75 -7.19 0.97
N THR A 27 -9.68 -7.73 0.40
CA THR A 27 -9.40 -9.18 0.39
C THR A 27 -8.61 -9.66 1.60
N SER A 28 -8.21 -8.72 2.46
CA SER A 28 -7.28 -8.99 3.54
C SER A 28 -7.82 -10.00 4.55
N VAL A 29 -6.98 -10.99 4.83
CA VAL A 29 -7.15 -11.94 5.92
C VAL A 29 -7.41 -11.17 7.22
N LEU A 30 -8.21 -11.75 8.13
CA LEU A 30 -8.68 -11.15 9.39
C LEU A 30 -7.54 -10.96 10.44
N SER A 31 -6.40 -10.42 10.02
CA SER A 31 -5.19 -10.12 10.78
C SER A 31 -4.54 -8.84 10.23
N GLY A 32 -4.24 -7.88 11.12
CA GLY A 32 -3.62 -6.62 10.72
C GLY A 32 -2.25 -6.80 10.07
N ARG A 33 -1.45 -7.77 10.51
CA ARG A 33 -0.17 -8.12 9.88
C ARG A 33 -0.34 -8.57 8.42
N ALA A 34 -1.31 -9.44 8.16
CA ALA A 34 -1.58 -9.95 6.81
C ALA A 34 -2.04 -8.81 5.89
N TRP A 35 -2.96 -7.98 6.37
CA TRP A 35 -3.40 -6.77 5.69
C TRP A 35 -2.24 -5.80 5.40
N LEU A 36 -1.36 -5.53 6.37
CA LEU A 36 -0.20 -4.68 6.17
C LEU A 36 0.74 -5.24 5.09
N ASN A 37 1.00 -6.55 5.13
CA ASN A 37 1.84 -7.21 4.12
C ASN A 37 1.24 -7.09 2.72
N GLU A 38 -0.08 -7.24 2.58
CA GLU A 38 -0.79 -7.04 1.32
C GLU A 38 -0.63 -5.60 0.79
N LEU A 39 -0.69 -4.60 1.67
CA LEU A 39 -0.49 -3.20 1.28
C LEU A 39 0.97 -2.90 0.91
N LEU A 40 1.95 -3.52 1.57
CA LEU A 40 3.37 -3.30 1.30
C LEU A 40 3.84 -4.00 0.01
N VAL A 41 3.28 -5.17 -0.30
CA VAL A 41 3.67 -6.00 -1.47
C VAL A 41 2.76 -5.74 -2.68
N GLY A 42 1.51 -5.37 -2.44
CA GLY A 42 0.51 -5.15 -3.48
C GLY A 42 0.71 -3.87 -4.30
N HIS A 43 -0.33 -3.50 -5.04
CA HIS A 43 -0.28 -2.35 -5.95
C HIS A 43 0.06 -1.05 -5.20
N PRO A 44 1.00 -0.20 -5.70
CA PRO A 44 1.45 1.01 -5.02
C PRO A 44 0.33 2.00 -4.66
N ASP A 45 -0.76 1.98 -5.44
CA ASP A 45 -1.91 2.85 -5.18
C ASP A 45 -2.72 2.40 -3.95
N ARG A 46 -2.70 1.11 -3.59
CA ARG A 46 -3.46 0.61 -2.44
C ARG A 46 -2.97 1.20 -1.13
N ILE A 47 -1.65 1.26 -0.93
CA ILE A 47 -1.09 1.90 0.28
C ILE A 47 -1.33 3.41 0.29
N TYR A 48 -1.33 4.06 -0.88
CA TYR A 48 -1.66 5.48 -0.98
C TYR A 48 -3.13 5.74 -0.66
N ILE A 49 -4.04 4.90 -1.15
CA ILE A 49 -5.47 4.98 -0.84
C ILE A 49 -5.72 4.69 0.64
N ALA A 50 -5.04 3.69 1.21
CA ALA A 50 -5.24 3.25 2.58
C ALA A 50 -4.63 4.19 3.63
N MET A 51 -3.44 4.74 3.39
CA MET A 51 -2.67 5.51 4.40
C MET A 51 -2.36 6.95 3.97
N GLY A 52 -2.81 7.37 2.78
CA GLY A 52 -2.53 8.70 2.23
C GLY A 52 -1.07 8.93 1.79
N MET A 53 -0.22 7.89 1.79
CA MET A 53 1.20 8.02 1.50
C MET A 53 1.78 6.83 0.72
N ARG A 54 2.89 7.04 0.02
CA ARG A 54 3.56 5.96 -0.71
C ARG A 54 4.32 5.03 0.25
N ARG A 55 4.50 3.77 -0.14
CA ARG A 55 5.22 2.74 0.62
C ARG A 55 6.54 3.20 1.24
N HIS A 56 7.38 3.87 0.45
CA HIS A 56 8.70 4.31 0.95
C HIS A 56 8.59 5.40 2.03
N VAL A 57 7.55 6.25 1.98
CA VAL A 57 7.28 7.27 3.00
C VAL A 57 6.82 6.62 4.31
N PHE A 58 5.92 5.63 4.20
CA PHE A 58 5.49 4.85 5.36
C PHE A 58 6.68 4.14 6.04
N LEU A 59 7.53 3.46 5.27
CA LEU A 59 8.72 2.79 5.81
C LEU A 59 9.70 3.79 6.46
N ALA A 60 9.88 4.98 5.86
CA ALA A 60 10.70 6.03 6.44
C ALA A 60 10.12 6.51 7.78
N LEU A 61 8.79 6.69 7.87
CA LEU A 61 8.11 7.07 9.11
C LEU A 61 8.32 6.02 10.21
N VAL A 62 8.12 4.73 9.90
CA VAL A 62 8.39 3.63 10.84
C VAL A 62 9.84 3.67 11.33
N PHE A 63 10.80 3.87 10.43
CA PHE A 63 12.21 3.96 10.78
C PHE A 63 12.51 5.17 11.69
N GLN A 64 11.95 6.33 11.39
CA GLN A 64 12.13 7.53 12.24
C GLN A 64 11.57 7.31 13.64
N ILE A 65 10.40 6.68 13.78
CA ILE A 65 9.81 6.39 15.09
C ILE A 65 10.70 5.45 15.90
N ARG A 66 11.28 4.42 15.25
CA ARG A 66 12.27 3.54 15.90
C ARG A 66 13.52 4.30 16.33
N LEU A 67 14.02 5.22 15.49
CA LEU A 67 15.18 6.06 15.83
C LEU A 67 14.91 7.01 17.00
N LEU A 68 13.69 7.50 17.16
CA LEU A 68 13.28 8.33 18.30
C LEU A 68 13.21 7.56 19.62
N GLY A 69 13.57 6.27 19.62
CA GLY A 69 13.63 5.45 20.82
C GLY A 69 12.30 4.78 21.17
N TYR A 70 11.36 4.69 20.23
CA TYR A 70 10.19 3.85 20.43
C TYR A 70 10.61 2.38 20.47
N MET A 71 10.66 1.85 21.68
CA MET A 71 10.85 0.43 21.95
C MET A 71 9.48 -0.18 22.14
N GLU A 72 9.13 -1.15 21.31
CA GLU A 72 7.92 -1.95 21.52
C GLU A 72 7.97 -2.59 22.91
N ALA A 73 6.85 -2.57 23.63
CA ALA A 73 6.76 -3.26 24.90
C ALA A 73 7.02 -4.75 24.67
N GLN A 74 7.71 -5.40 25.61
CA GLN A 74 8.07 -6.81 25.49
C GLN A 74 6.83 -7.74 25.42
N GLN A 75 5.66 -7.23 25.82
CA GLN A 75 4.34 -7.87 25.77
C GLN A 75 3.42 -7.30 24.68
N ALA A 76 3.92 -6.42 23.81
CA ALA A 76 3.14 -5.90 22.71
C ALA A 76 2.75 -7.05 21.78
N ARG A 77 1.44 -7.30 21.66
CA ARG A 77 0.89 -8.32 20.76
C ARG A 77 0.94 -7.90 19.28
N ILE A 78 1.16 -6.60 19.04
CA ILE A 78 1.12 -5.94 17.74
C ILE A 78 2.42 -5.18 17.58
N GLU A 79 3.10 -5.35 16.44
CA GLU A 79 4.33 -4.61 16.14
C GLU A 79 4.02 -3.16 15.74
N LEU A 80 5.02 -2.28 15.85
CA LEU A 80 4.90 -0.84 15.62
C LEU A 80 4.39 -0.52 14.23
N ASP A 81 4.87 -1.22 13.20
CA ASP A 81 4.46 -0.98 11.82
C ASP A 81 3.00 -1.36 11.59
N GLU A 82 2.54 -2.47 12.15
CA GLU A 82 1.12 -2.87 12.14
C GLU A 82 0.26 -1.88 12.91
N SER A 83 0.65 -1.51 14.14
CA SER A 83 -0.09 -0.54 14.95
C SER A 83 -0.15 0.84 14.29
N LEU A 84 0.94 1.27 13.66
CA LEU A 84 1.00 2.55 12.96
C LEU A 84 0.15 2.52 11.69
N ALA A 85 0.17 1.42 10.95
CA ALA A 85 -0.67 1.26 9.77
C ALA A 85 -2.16 1.27 10.14
N ILE A 86 -2.56 0.63 11.24
CA ILE A 86 -3.93 0.69 11.78
C ILE A 86 -4.29 2.11 12.20
N PHE A 87 -3.37 2.87 12.79
CA PHE A 87 -3.62 4.26 13.19
C PHE A 87 -3.81 5.20 11.98
N LEU A 88 -3.15 4.92 10.86
CA LEU A 88 -3.17 5.75 9.65
C LEU A 88 -4.34 5.42 8.70
N TYR A 89 -4.99 4.28 8.88
CA TYR A 89 -6.16 3.84 8.12
C TYR A 89 -7.45 4.47 8.67
#